data_AF-A0A962QWJ4-F1
#
_entry.id   AF-A0A962QWJ4-F1
#
_cell.length_a   1.000
_cell.length_b   1.000
_cell.length_c   1.000
_cell.angle_alpha   90.00
_cell.angle_beta   90.00
_cell.angle_gamma   90.00
#
_symmetry.space_group_name_H-M   'P 1'
#
loop_
_entity.id
_entity.type
_entity.pdbx_description
1 polymer ?
#
loop_
_entity_poly.entity_id
_entity_poly.type
_entity_poly.pdbx_seq_one_letter_code
_entity_poly.pdbx_strand_id
1 'polypeptide(L)'
;MLADAELGQDFTILNQQYKELIASLLNVVGMPGTPQEVAPSAAGNFRGYDGSQFYILQRGCIRAWYKGRPVYTLEEGDILLPDVAGSSDDGSAVYYHCDLGASLHAYPALEFMRRVFSDPSGIRLWSRLLVTYAGLMLRITAAHVPEEAPATPGFEDYEPGDIIIRQGDRADYVFNMTKGVAEVLVDDVTVGRIGEGEIFGAMAALTHADRSATVRAKTACSVVKVPKEQFTELIRSNPATIHSLLIDMANSIVNLNEQLVGLRGNHGVS
;
A
#
# COMPACT_ATOMS: atom_id res chain seq x y z
N MET A 1 19.66 11.21 7.35
CA MET A 1 18.63 10.27 6.87
C MET A 1 18.18 10.66 5.47
N LEU A 2 18.21 9.72 4.53
CA LEU A 2 17.72 9.86 3.15
C LEU A 2 16.53 8.92 2.94
N ALA A 3 15.54 9.32 2.16
CA ALA A 3 14.55 8.39 1.62
C ALA A 3 14.81 8.17 0.13
N ASP A 4 14.35 7.03 -0.40
CA ASP A 4 14.46 6.72 -1.83
C ASP A 4 13.52 7.60 -2.70
N ALA A 5 12.62 8.36 -2.08
CA ALA A 5 11.71 9.30 -2.75
C ALA A 5 12.29 10.73 -2.83
N GLU A 6 11.95 11.49 -3.88
CA GLU A 6 12.31 12.91 -4.03
C GLU A 6 11.63 13.75 -2.93
N LEU A 7 12.32 13.93 -1.82
CA LEU A 7 11.85 14.75 -0.70
C LEU A 7 12.23 16.23 -0.91
N GLY A 8 11.30 17.11 -0.56
CA GLY A 8 11.44 18.56 -0.72
C GLY A 8 12.48 19.22 0.18
N GLN A 9 12.72 20.52 -0.05
CA GLN A 9 13.70 21.33 0.69
C GLN A 9 13.42 21.39 2.20
N ASP A 10 12.16 21.29 2.61
CA ASP A 10 11.74 21.28 4.01
C ASP A 10 12.22 20.02 4.76
N PHE A 11 12.25 18.87 4.09
CA PHE A 11 12.82 17.64 4.65
C PHE A 11 14.32 17.80 4.93
N THR A 12 15.07 18.35 3.98
CA THR A 12 16.51 18.59 4.13
C THR A 12 16.81 19.47 5.33
N ILE A 13 16.06 20.57 5.51
CA ILE A 13 16.20 21.46 6.67
C ILE A 13 15.90 20.71 7.97
N LEU A 14 14.83 19.92 8.00
CA LEU A 14 14.43 19.17 9.18
C LEU A 14 15.44 18.07 9.55
N ASN A 15 16.00 17.40 8.54
CA ASN A 15 17.04 16.38 8.71
C ASN A 15 18.35 17.00 9.25
N GLN A 16 18.71 18.19 8.79
CA GLN A 16 19.85 18.93 9.35
C GLN A 16 19.63 19.29 10.83
N GLN A 17 18.45 19.83 11.16
CA GLN A 17 18.08 20.12 12.55
C GLN A 17 18.09 18.87 13.44
N TYR A 18 17.65 17.73 12.89
CA TYR A 18 17.67 16.44 13.58
C TYR A 18 19.09 16.03 13.97
N LYS A 19 20.06 16.11 13.04
CA LYS A 19 21.47 15.80 13.32
C LYS A 19 22.07 16.73 14.37
N GLU A 20 21.75 18.02 14.33
CA GLU A 20 22.20 18.99 15.33
C GLU A 20 21.64 18.71 16.73
N LEU A 21 20.39 18.25 16.82
CA LEU A 21 19.78 17.85 18.08
C LEU A 21 20.46 16.60 18.65
N ILE A 22 20.81 15.62 17.82
CA ILE A 22 21.55 14.43 18.25
C ILE A 22 22.92 14.84 18.82
N ALA A 23 23.69 15.64 18.08
CA ALA A 23 25.00 16.09 18.54
C ALA A 23 24.91 16.86 19.87
N SER A 24 23.93 17.75 19.99
CA SER A 24 23.67 18.51 21.23
C SER A 24 23.28 17.60 22.39
N LEU A 25 22.45 16.59 22.13
CA LEU A 25 22.02 15.61 23.12
C LEU A 25 23.22 14.78 23.61
N LEU A 26 24.08 14.32 22.72
CA LEU A 26 25.28 13.56 23.07
C LEU A 26 26.24 14.37 23.95
N ASN A 27 26.36 15.68 23.72
CA ASN A 27 27.14 16.57 24.57
C ASN A 27 26.57 16.65 26.00
N VAL A 28 25.24 16.72 26.14
CA VAL A 28 24.57 16.73 27.46
C VAL A 28 24.72 15.38 28.16
N VAL A 29 24.56 14.28 27.43
CA VAL A 29 24.72 12.93 27.97
C VAL A 29 26.17 12.70 28.44
N GLY A 30 27.16 13.25 27.72
CA GLY A 30 28.56 13.24 28.15
C GLY A 30 29.10 11.83 28.44
N MET A 31 28.60 10.83 27.70
CA MET A 31 28.96 9.42 27.86
C MET A 31 29.78 8.98 26.65
N PRO A 32 30.88 8.23 26.83
CA PRO A 32 31.58 7.63 25.71
C PRO A 32 30.73 6.50 25.11
N GLY A 33 30.61 6.48 23.80
CA GLY A 33 30.02 5.36 23.08
C GLY A 33 30.98 4.18 23.00
N THR A 34 30.46 2.96 23.02
CA THR A 34 31.27 1.75 22.79
C THR A 34 31.33 1.49 21.28
N PRO A 35 32.53 1.47 20.66
CA PRO A 35 32.63 1.21 19.22
C PRO A 35 32.14 -0.18 18.85
N GLN A 36 31.35 -0.25 17.78
CA GLN A 36 30.82 -1.48 17.23
C GLN A 36 30.86 -1.44 15.70
N GLU A 37 31.54 -2.43 15.11
CA GLU A 37 31.61 -2.58 13.67
C GLU A 37 30.47 -3.48 13.17
N VAL A 38 29.84 -3.06 12.09
CA VAL A 38 28.82 -3.80 11.36
C VAL A 38 29.45 -4.28 10.06
N ALA A 39 29.48 -5.59 9.88
CA ALA A 39 30.00 -6.19 8.65
C ALA A 39 29.11 -5.83 7.44
N PRO A 40 29.65 -5.87 6.22
CA PRO A 40 28.82 -5.85 5.02
C PRO A 40 27.96 -7.12 4.98
N SER A 41 26.67 -6.98 4.66
CA SER A 41 25.80 -8.12 4.35
C SER A 41 24.99 -7.78 3.12
N ALA A 42 24.63 -8.82 2.34
CA ALA A 42 23.68 -8.72 1.23
C ALA A 42 22.25 -9.14 1.64
N ALA A 43 22.10 -9.79 2.80
CA ALA A 43 20.89 -10.51 3.22
C ALA A 43 20.27 -9.99 4.54
N GLY A 44 20.64 -8.77 4.95
CA GLY A 44 20.27 -8.19 6.25
C GLY A 44 21.36 -8.41 7.29
N ASN A 45 21.72 -7.35 8.02
CA ASN A 45 22.80 -7.37 9.01
C ASN A 45 22.29 -7.66 10.42
N PHE A 46 21.19 -7.01 10.82
CA PHE A 46 20.58 -7.21 12.13
C PHE A 46 19.10 -6.78 12.11
N ARG A 47 18.28 -7.42 12.95
CA ARG A 47 16.90 -6.99 13.24
C ARG A 47 16.92 -5.67 14.03
N GLY A 48 15.82 -4.92 13.94
CA GLY A 48 15.49 -3.81 14.85
C GLY A 48 15.96 -4.09 16.27
N TYR A 49 16.90 -3.26 16.67
CA TYR A 49 17.98 -3.62 17.58
C TYR A 49 17.48 -3.75 19.04
N ASP A 50 18.15 -4.62 19.81
CA ASP A 50 18.10 -4.77 21.28
C ASP A 50 17.64 -3.50 22.01
N GLY A 51 16.45 -3.58 22.63
CA GLY A 51 15.84 -2.49 23.40
C GLY A 51 16.66 -1.99 24.59
N SER A 52 17.79 -2.64 24.90
CA SER A 52 18.73 -2.20 25.93
C SER A 52 19.75 -1.16 25.43
N GLN A 53 19.80 -0.83 24.13
CA GLN A 53 20.84 0.03 23.56
C GLN A 53 20.32 1.05 22.53
N PHE A 54 21.03 2.18 22.42
CA PHE A 54 20.95 3.13 21.32
C PHE A 54 22.23 3.09 20.48
N TYR A 55 22.13 3.36 19.18
CA TYR A 55 23.30 3.42 18.30
C TYR A 55 23.40 4.76 17.61
N ILE A 56 24.61 5.29 17.49
CA ILE A 56 24.90 6.46 16.67
C ILE A 56 25.82 6.03 15.54
N LEU A 57 25.41 6.30 14.30
CA LEU A 57 26.20 5.97 13.12
C LEU A 57 27.38 6.93 13.00
N GLN A 58 28.60 6.39 13.10
CA GLN A 58 29.84 7.16 13.01
C GLN A 58 30.38 7.18 11.58
N ARG A 59 30.31 6.06 10.85
CA ARG A 59 30.77 5.97 9.46
C ARG A 59 29.96 4.95 8.68
N GLY A 60 29.75 5.24 7.39
CA GLY A 60 28.99 4.39 6.48
C GLY A 60 27.50 4.76 6.44
N CYS A 61 26.70 3.90 5.81
CA CYS A 61 25.26 4.10 5.67
C CYS A 61 24.53 2.81 6.05
N ILE A 62 23.40 2.93 6.74
CA ILE A 62 22.56 1.78 7.13
C ILE A 62 21.17 1.97 6.55
N ARG A 63 20.72 1.04 5.71
CA ARG A 63 19.38 1.09 5.11
C ARG A 63 18.37 0.31 5.95
N ALA A 64 17.24 0.93 6.24
CA ALA A 64 16.09 0.30 6.89
C ALA A 64 15.17 -0.32 5.84
N TRP A 65 14.75 -1.57 6.08
CA TRP A 65 13.87 -2.35 5.25
C TRP A 65 12.66 -2.82 6.05
N TYR A 66 11.48 -2.72 5.45
CA TYR A 66 10.24 -3.21 6.04
C TYR A 66 9.42 -3.93 4.98
N LYS A 67 9.00 -5.18 5.26
CA LYS A 67 8.25 -6.04 4.33
C LYS A 67 8.85 -6.09 2.91
N GLY A 68 10.17 -6.23 2.82
CA GLY A 68 10.89 -6.35 1.54
C GLY A 68 11.02 -5.04 0.75
N ARG A 69 10.68 -3.88 1.33
CA ARG A 69 10.89 -2.57 0.72
C ARG A 69 11.86 -1.73 1.54
N PRO A 70 12.81 -1.01 0.91
CA PRO A 70 13.58 0.00 1.61
C PRO A 70 12.66 1.15 2.05
N VAL A 71 12.88 1.66 3.26
CA VAL A 71 12.07 2.75 3.85
C VAL A 71 12.87 4.04 3.89
N TYR A 72 14.07 3.98 4.46
CA TYR A 72 15.01 5.09 4.55
C TYR A 72 16.43 4.58 4.75
N THR A 73 17.41 5.44 4.52
CA THR A 73 18.83 5.21 4.77
C THR A 73 19.32 6.17 5.86
N LEU A 74 19.91 5.62 6.91
CA LEU A 74 20.63 6.33 7.95
C LEU A 74 22.05 6.62 7.47
N GLU A 75 22.52 7.80 7.83
CA GLU A 75 23.85 8.31 7.51
C GLU A 75 24.60 8.68 8.80
N GLU A 76 25.88 9.04 8.65
CA GLU A 76 26.69 9.57 9.73
C GLU A 76 25.95 10.70 10.49
N GLY A 77 25.99 10.57 11.82
CA GLY A 77 25.32 11.45 12.78
C GLY A 77 23.89 11.04 13.13
N ASP A 78 23.27 10.11 12.41
CA ASP A 78 21.92 9.64 12.73
C ASP A 78 21.93 8.67 13.92
N ILE A 79 20.84 8.70 14.70
CA ILE A 79 20.58 7.77 15.81
C ILE A 79 19.65 6.65 15.36
N LEU A 80 20.05 5.41 15.65
CA LEU A 80 19.19 4.24 15.58
C LEU A 80 18.48 4.08 16.92
N LEU A 81 17.18 4.34 16.93
CA LEU A 81 16.31 4.06 18.06
C LEU A 81 15.86 2.59 18.02
N PRO A 82 15.66 1.93 19.18
CA PRO A 82 15.21 0.55 19.22
C PRO A 82 13.82 0.41 18.57
N ASP A 83 13.62 -0.70 17.87
CA ASP A 83 12.31 -1.06 17.34
C ASP A 83 11.44 -1.57 18.50
N VAL A 84 10.32 -0.90 18.76
CA VAL A 84 9.42 -1.20 19.88
C VAL A 84 8.48 -2.37 19.54
N ALA A 85 8.59 -2.95 18.34
CA ALA A 85 7.91 -4.20 18.00
C ALA A 85 8.49 -5.35 18.84
N GLY A 86 8.00 -5.50 20.08
CA GLY A 86 8.33 -6.59 21.00
C GLY A 86 7.85 -7.98 20.55
N SER A 87 7.67 -8.20 19.25
CA SER A 87 7.36 -9.49 18.66
C SER A 87 8.60 -10.10 18.00
N SER A 88 8.81 -11.38 18.25
CA SER A 88 9.86 -12.18 17.58
C SER A 88 9.48 -12.61 16.16
N ASP A 89 8.31 -12.18 15.66
CA ASP A 89 7.76 -12.59 14.37
C ASP A 89 8.57 -11.97 13.20
N ASP A 90 9.01 -12.85 12.30
CA ASP A 90 9.91 -12.56 11.19
C ASP A 90 9.26 -11.61 10.16
N GLY A 91 7.92 -11.64 10.09
CA GLY A 91 7.11 -10.82 9.17
C GLY A 91 6.78 -9.41 9.66
N SER A 92 7.09 -9.06 10.91
CA SER A 92 6.74 -7.76 11.51
C SER A 92 7.93 -6.85 11.84
N ALA A 93 9.17 -7.35 11.76
CA ALA A 93 10.35 -6.60 12.16
C ALA A 93 10.89 -5.67 11.06
N VAL A 94 11.41 -4.50 11.44
CA VAL A 94 12.27 -3.69 10.57
C VAL A 94 13.67 -4.32 10.54
N TYR A 95 14.23 -4.46 9.34
CA TYR A 95 15.57 -4.98 9.12
C TYR A 95 16.54 -3.88 8.73
N TYR A 96 17.75 -3.93 9.27
CA TYR A 96 18.79 -2.98 8.96
C TYR A 96 19.90 -3.67 8.17
N HIS A 97 20.35 -2.98 7.12
CA HIS A 97 21.24 -3.52 6.10
C HIS A 97 22.37 -2.53 5.81
N CYS A 98 23.55 -3.04 5.50
CA CYS A 98 24.68 -2.22 5.08
C CYS A 98 25.48 -2.93 3.99
N ASP A 99 25.62 -2.28 2.83
CA ASP A 99 26.31 -2.85 1.66
C ASP A 99 27.84 -2.88 1.79
N LEU A 100 28.42 -1.90 2.51
CA LEU A 100 29.87 -1.65 2.56
C LEU A 100 30.46 -1.78 3.98
N GLY A 101 29.64 -2.14 4.97
CA GLY A 101 29.98 -2.07 6.39
C GLY A 101 29.81 -0.67 6.98
N ALA A 102 29.58 -0.62 8.29
CA ALA A 102 29.34 0.62 9.03
C ALA A 102 29.94 0.56 10.43
N SER A 103 30.37 1.71 10.95
CA SER A 103 30.86 1.84 12.32
C SER A 103 29.85 2.61 13.17
N LEU A 104 29.50 2.04 14.31
CA LEU A 104 28.49 2.55 15.24
C LEU A 104 29.12 2.80 16.61
N HIS A 105 28.56 3.73 17.35
CA HIS A 105 28.75 3.84 18.80
C HIS A 105 27.50 3.34 19.51
N ALA A 106 27.65 2.32 20.35
CA ALA A 106 26.61 1.75 21.19
C ALA A 106 26.54 2.47 22.55
N TYR A 107 25.32 2.73 23.01
CA TYR A 107 25.03 3.37 24.29
C TYR A 107 23.96 2.58 25.06
N PRO A 108 24.22 2.17 26.31
CA PRO A 108 23.21 1.52 27.14
C PRO A 108 22.01 2.45 27.35
N ALA A 109 20.83 2.05 26.85
CA ALA A 109 19.65 2.90 26.78
C ALA A 109 19.21 3.40 28.17
N LEU A 110 19.28 2.54 29.20
CA LEU A 110 18.92 2.91 30.57
C LEU A 110 19.82 4.03 31.12
N GLU A 111 21.14 3.89 30.98
CA GLU A 111 22.10 4.88 31.48
C GLU A 111 22.03 6.17 30.65
N PHE A 112 21.88 6.04 29.32
CA PHE A 112 21.68 7.16 28.43
C PHE A 112 20.46 7.99 28.86
N MET A 113 19.30 7.35 29.03
CA MET A 113 18.07 8.03 29.46
C MET A 113 18.16 8.60 30.87
N ARG A 114 18.84 7.91 31.80
CA ARG A 114 19.09 8.44 33.15
C ARG A 114 19.80 9.79 33.10
N ARG A 115 20.80 9.93 32.22
CA ARG A 115 21.53 11.18 32.02
C ARG A 115 20.69 12.24 31.33
N VAL A 116 19.93 11.87 30.29
CA VAL A 116 18.96 12.77 29.63
C VAL A 116 17.98 13.38 30.63
N PHE A 117 17.44 12.56 31.54
CA PHE A 117 16.47 13.02 32.54
C PHE A 117 17.10 13.74 33.73
N SER A 118 18.43 13.64 33.91
CA SER A 118 19.15 14.34 34.99
C SER A 118 19.38 15.83 34.71
N ASP A 119 19.25 16.27 33.45
CA ASP A 119 19.41 17.67 33.05
C ASP A 119 18.13 18.17 32.34
N PRO A 120 17.49 19.25 32.81
CA PRO A 120 16.38 19.88 32.10
C PRO A 120 16.67 20.23 30.63
N SER A 121 17.93 20.51 30.28
CA SER A 121 18.37 20.73 28.91
C SER A 121 18.30 19.45 28.07
N GLY A 122 18.69 18.31 28.65
CA GLY A 122 18.59 16.98 28.06
C GLY A 122 17.15 16.59 27.77
N ILE A 123 16.24 16.82 28.71
CA ILE A 123 14.79 16.58 28.52
C ILE A 123 14.25 17.37 27.33
N ARG A 124 14.59 18.66 27.24
CA ARG A 124 14.15 19.52 26.13
C ARG A 124 14.69 19.04 24.79
N LEU A 125 15.98 18.66 24.74
CA LEU A 125 16.62 18.16 23.52
C LEU A 125 16.01 16.83 23.09
N TRP A 126 15.81 15.90 24.01
CA TRP A 126 15.19 14.59 23.74
C TRP A 126 13.77 14.74 23.20
N SER A 127 12.92 15.53 23.87
CA SER A 127 11.56 15.78 23.40
C SER A 127 11.54 16.41 22.02
N ARG A 128 12.42 17.38 21.76
CA ARG A 128 12.51 18.02 20.43
C ARG A 128 13.01 17.05 19.37
N LEU A 129 13.99 16.21 19.70
CA LEU A 129 14.50 15.15 18.82
C LEU A 129 13.38 14.19 18.41
N LEU A 130 12.55 13.73 19.37
CA LEU A 130 11.43 12.83 19.07
C LEU A 130 10.35 13.48 18.19
N VAL A 131 10.02 14.75 18.45
CA VAL A 131 9.05 15.49 17.61
C VAL A 131 9.60 15.70 16.19
N THR A 132 10.88 16.05 16.06
CA THR A 132 11.55 16.19 14.77
C THR A 132 11.61 14.84 14.03
N TYR A 133 11.93 13.76 14.73
CA TYR A 133 11.92 12.40 14.18
C TYR A 133 10.54 12.01 13.65
N ALA A 134 9.47 12.24 14.42
CA ALA A 134 8.10 12.00 13.96
C ALA A 134 7.76 12.85 12.72
N GLY A 135 8.23 14.11 12.66
CA GLY A 135 8.07 14.97 11.50
C GLY A 135 8.81 14.50 10.24
N LEU A 136 9.98 13.86 10.40
CA LEU A 136 10.71 13.20 9.32
C LEU A 136 9.95 11.96 8.84
N MET A 137 9.55 11.09 9.76
CA MET A 137 8.81 9.86 9.45
C MET A 137 7.49 10.15 8.74
N LEU A 138 6.77 11.21 9.12
CA LEU A 138 5.55 11.64 8.46
C LEU A 138 5.80 11.99 6.98
N ARG A 139 6.88 12.73 6.67
CA ARG A 139 7.23 13.13 5.30
C ARG A 139 7.65 11.94 4.45
N ILE A 140 8.48 11.06 5.02
CA ILE A 140 8.88 9.81 4.36
C ILE A 140 7.62 8.99 4.08
N THR A 141 6.72 8.86 5.06
CA THR A 141 5.45 8.13 4.87
C THR A 141 4.61 8.77 3.77
N ALA A 142 4.40 10.10 3.81
CA ALA A 142 3.63 10.82 2.80
C ALA A 142 4.20 10.65 1.39
N ALA A 143 5.52 10.61 1.23
CA ALA A 143 6.18 10.38 -0.06
C ALA A 143 5.99 8.94 -0.60
N HIS A 144 5.61 7.99 0.26
CA HIS A 144 5.36 6.59 -0.12
C HIS A 144 3.86 6.23 -0.11
N VAL A 145 2.99 7.10 0.40
CA VAL A 145 1.55 6.97 0.23
C VAL A 145 1.26 7.31 -1.23
N PRO A 146 0.71 6.37 -2.02
CA PRO A 146 0.27 6.68 -3.37
C PRO A 146 -0.67 7.88 -3.32
N GLU A 147 -0.45 8.86 -4.20
CA GLU A 147 -1.27 10.08 -4.32
C GLU A 147 -2.76 9.74 -4.50
N GLU A 148 -3.03 8.54 -5.00
CA GLU A 148 -4.33 7.90 -5.07
C GLU A 148 -4.31 6.60 -4.24
N ALA A 149 -4.67 6.67 -2.96
CA ALA A 149 -5.64 5.70 -2.49
C ALA A 149 -6.99 6.29 -2.90
N PRO A 150 -7.51 5.99 -4.10
CA PRO A 150 -8.83 6.50 -4.44
C PRO A 150 -9.77 5.97 -3.37
N ALA A 151 -10.55 6.90 -2.84
CA ALA A 151 -11.62 6.61 -1.93
C ALA A 151 -12.37 5.37 -2.44
N THR A 152 -12.68 4.47 -1.51
CA THR A 152 -13.61 3.35 -1.61
C THR A 152 -14.48 3.38 -2.88
N PRO A 153 -14.53 2.26 -3.65
CA PRO A 153 -15.11 2.21 -4.99
C PRO A 153 -16.48 2.87 -5.03
N GLY A 154 -16.60 3.91 -5.85
CA GLY A 154 -17.75 4.81 -5.83
C GLY A 154 -19.05 4.04 -6.05
N PHE A 155 -19.97 4.16 -5.10
CA PHE A 155 -21.36 3.80 -5.31
C PHE A 155 -21.93 4.80 -6.32
N GLU A 156 -22.44 4.30 -7.44
CA GLU A 156 -23.17 5.08 -8.42
C GLU A 156 -24.60 4.54 -8.49
N ASP A 157 -25.57 5.44 -8.50
CA ASP A 157 -26.99 5.11 -8.67
C ASP A 157 -27.41 5.45 -10.11
N TYR A 158 -28.23 4.58 -10.69
CA TYR A 158 -28.73 4.67 -12.05
C TYR A 158 -30.24 4.49 -12.06
N GLU A 159 -30.94 5.36 -12.79
CA GLU A 159 -32.39 5.28 -12.96
C GLU A 159 -32.76 4.31 -14.10
N PRO A 160 -34.01 3.78 -14.14
CA PRO A 160 -34.46 2.95 -15.24
C PRO A 160 -34.26 3.62 -16.60
N GLY A 161 -33.55 2.94 -17.50
CA GLY A 161 -33.20 3.42 -18.84
C GLY A 161 -31.77 3.97 -18.97
N ASP A 162 -31.08 4.25 -17.87
CA ASP A 162 -29.72 4.77 -17.91
C ASP A 162 -28.72 3.73 -18.43
N ILE A 163 -27.72 4.20 -19.16
CA ILE A 163 -26.65 3.35 -19.72
C ILE A 163 -25.49 3.35 -18.74
N ILE A 164 -25.19 2.17 -18.18
CA ILE A 164 -24.08 1.94 -17.24
C ILE A 164 -22.79 1.66 -18.02
N ILE A 165 -22.89 0.86 -19.09
CA ILE A 165 -21.77 0.53 -19.99
C ILE A 165 -22.28 0.67 -21.42
N ARG A 166 -21.46 1.22 -22.32
CA ARG A 166 -21.78 1.28 -23.76
C ARG A 166 -20.86 0.34 -24.54
N GLN A 167 -21.44 -0.40 -25.49
CA GLN A 167 -20.69 -1.25 -26.42
C GLN A 167 -19.69 -0.41 -27.22
N GLY A 168 -18.48 -0.94 -27.42
CA GLY A 168 -17.39 -0.29 -28.15
C GLY A 168 -16.54 0.69 -27.33
N ASP A 169 -16.97 1.06 -26.12
CA ASP A 169 -16.16 1.92 -25.25
C ASP A 169 -14.93 1.18 -24.71
N ARG A 170 -13.92 1.93 -24.26
CA ARG A 170 -12.80 1.36 -23.51
C ARG A 170 -13.23 0.95 -22.11
N ALA A 171 -12.57 -0.09 -21.59
CA ALA A 171 -12.87 -0.65 -20.28
C ALA A 171 -11.90 -0.17 -19.20
N ASP A 172 -12.22 0.98 -18.61
CA ASP A 172 -11.45 1.56 -17.50
C ASP A 172 -11.95 1.08 -16.12
N TYR A 173 -13.15 0.48 -16.07
CA TYR A 173 -13.82 0.09 -14.83
C TYR A 173 -14.47 -1.30 -14.90
N VAL A 174 -14.62 -1.93 -13.74
CA VAL A 174 -15.42 -3.13 -13.48
C VAL A 174 -16.51 -2.76 -12.48
N PHE A 175 -17.68 -3.38 -12.61
CA PHE A 175 -18.85 -3.01 -11.83
C PHE A 175 -19.37 -4.23 -11.06
N ASN A 176 -19.93 -3.99 -9.89
CA ASN A 176 -20.72 -4.97 -9.15
C ASN A 176 -22.12 -4.39 -8.88
N MET A 177 -23.15 -5.17 -9.18
CA MET A 177 -24.54 -4.75 -8.96
C MET A 177 -24.90 -4.96 -7.48
N THR A 178 -25.01 -3.89 -6.70
CA THR A 178 -25.36 -3.99 -5.27
C THR A 178 -26.87 -4.07 -5.05
N LYS A 179 -27.66 -3.53 -5.99
CA LYS A 179 -29.11 -3.55 -5.94
C LYS A 179 -29.69 -3.26 -7.31
N GLY A 180 -30.76 -3.95 -7.70
CA GLY A 180 -31.50 -3.70 -8.94
C GLY A 180 -31.22 -4.73 -10.02
N VAL A 181 -31.73 -4.45 -11.22
CA VAL A 181 -31.59 -5.32 -12.39
C VAL A 181 -31.26 -4.47 -13.61
N ALA A 182 -30.25 -4.88 -14.36
CA ALA A 182 -29.90 -4.32 -15.66
C ALA A 182 -30.10 -5.35 -16.78
N GLU A 183 -30.27 -4.87 -18.00
CA GLU A 183 -30.27 -5.69 -19.21
C GLU A 183 -28.98 -5.48 -20.01
N VAL A 184 -28.54 -6.54 -20.68
CA VAL A 184 -27.34 -6.55 -21.53
C VAL A 184 -27.79 -6.59 -22.98
N LEU A 185 -27.34 -5.62 -23.78
CA LEU A 185 -27.68 -5.48 -25.19
C LEU A 185 -26.44 -5.56 -26.08
N VAL A 186 -26.55 -6.27 -27.21
CA VAL A 186 -25.57 -6.26 -28.30
C VAL A 186 -26.30 -5.81 -29.55
N ASP A 187 -25.84 -4.73 -30.17
CA ASP A 187 -26.49 -4.13 -31.35
C ASP A 187 -28.01 -3.92 -31.14
N ASP A 188 -28.36 -3.36 -29.96
CA ASP A 188 -29.73 -3.13 -29.46
C ASP A 188 -30.61 -4.36 -29.24
N VAL A 189 -30.06 -5.57 -29.35
CA VAL A 189 -30.76 -6.83 -29.02
C VAL A 189 -30.42 -7.25 -27.59
N THR A 190 -31.45 -7.45 -26.74
CA THR A 190 -31.25 -7.96 -25.38
C THR A 190 -30.74 -9.40 -25.42
N VAL A 191 -29.54 -9.64 -24.89
CA VAL A 191 -28.86 -10.95 -24.85
C VAL A 191 -28.75 -11.52 -23.44
N GLY A 192 -29.01 -10.70 -22.42
CA GLY A 192 -28.88 -11.14 -21.02
C GLY A 192 -29.43 -10.14 -20.02
N ARG A 193 -29.29 -10.49 -18.75
CA ARG A 193 -29.64 -9.64 -17.60
C ARG A 193 -28.54 -9.73 -16.55
N ILE A 194 -28.39 -8.67 -15.78
CA ILE A 194 -27.48 -8.59 -14.63
C ILE A 194 -28.32 -8.37 -13.37
N GLY A 195 -28.13 -9.24 -12.38
CA GLY A 195 -28.82 -9.20 -11.10
C GLY A 195 -27.94 -8.72 -9.94
N GLU A 196 -28.55 -8.56 -8.77
CA GLU A 196 -27.86 -8.23 -7.52
C GLU A 196 -26.76 -9.26 -7.17
N GLY A 197 -25.60 -8.78 -6.77
CA GLY A 197 -24.40 -9.54 -6.46
C GLY A 197 -23.50 -9.81 -7.67
N GLU A 198 -23.99 -9.69 -8.91
CA GLU A 198 -23.22 -10.05 -10.10
C GLU A 198 -22.15 -9.02 -10.44
N ILE A 199 -20.99 -9.52 -10.88
CA ILE A 199 -19.89 -8.71 -11.40
C ILE A 199 -20.01 -8.62 -12.92
N PHE A 200 -19.97 -7.39 -13.46
CA PHE A 200 -20.09 -7.15 -14.89
C PHE A 200 -19.06 -6.13 -15.41
N GLY A 201 -18.83 -6.17 -16.72
CA GLY A 201 -17.76 -5.39 -17.36
C GLY A 201 -16.34 -5.93 -17.12
N ALA A 202 -16.17 -7.03 -16.37
CA ALA A 202 -14.86 -7.61 -16.07
C ALA A 202 -14.12 -8.12 -17.32
N MET A 203 -14.84 -8.68 -18.30
CA MET A 203 -14.23 -9.27 -19.51
C MET A 203 -13.32 -8.28 -20.25
N ALA A 204 -13.85 -7.13 -20.65
CA ALA A 204 -13.10 -6.11 -21.37
C ALA A 204 -11.94 -5.54 -20.54
N ALA A 205 -12.13 -5.41 -19.22
CA ALA A 205 -11.06 -5.00 -18.31
C ALA A 205 -9.92 -6.04 -18.27
N LEU A 206 -10.22 -7.33 -18.26
CA LEU A 206 -9.22 -8.41 -18.19
C LEU A 206 -8.54 -8.72 -19.52
N THR A 207 -9.28 -8.65 -20.64
CA THR A 207 -8.76 -9.00 -21.97
C THR A 207 -8.15 -7.83 -22.73
N HIS A 208 -8.26 -6.60 -22.20
CA HIS A 208 -7.90 -5.36 -22.89
C HIS A 208 -8.66 -5.15 -24.22
N ALA A 209 -9.81 -5.81 -24.38
CA ALA A 209 -10.73 -5.58 -25.49
C ALA A 209 -11.67 -4.39 -25.18
N ASP A 210 -12.32 -3.87 -26.22
CA ASP A 210 -13.42 -2.91 -26.05
C ASP A 210 -14.66 -3.60 -25.45
N ARG A 211 -15.61 -2.81 -24.93
CA ARG A 211 -16.86 -3.34 -24.36
C ARG A 211 -17.64 -4.13 -25.41
N SER A 212 -17.92 -5.40 -25.11
CA SER A 212 -18.65 -6.30 -26.00
C SER A 212 -20.15 -6.06 -26.08
N ALA A 213 -20.72 -5.32 -25.12
CA ALA A 213 -22.15 -5.11 -24.99
C ALA A 213 -22.45 -3.79 -24.24
N THR A 214 -23.64 -3.26 -24.47
CA THR A 214 -24.24 -2.17 -23.69
C THR A 214 -24.95 -2.76 -22.48
N VAL A 215 -24.82 -2.13 -21.31
CA VAL A 215 -25.57 -2.48 -20.09
C VAL A 215 -26.48 -1.31 -19.75
N ARG A 216 -27.79 -1.57 -19.70
CA ARG A 216 -28.82 -0.57 -19.41
C ARG A 216 -29.60 -0.94 -18.16
N ALA A 217 -29.79 0.01 -17.25
CA ALA A 217 -30.59 -0.19 -16.05
C ALA A 217 -32.05 -0.46 -16.42
N LYS A 218 -32.63 -1.55 -15.90
CA LYS A 218 -34.05 -1.90 -16.09
C LYS A 218 -34.90 -1.41 -14.92
N THR A 219 -34.31 -1.40 -13.72
CA THR A 219 -34.86 -0.78 -12.51
C THR A 219 -33.91 0.30 -12.01
N ALA A 220 -34.27 1.01 -10.94
CA ALA A 220 -33.27 1.76 -10.17
C ALA A 220 -32.17 0.78 -9.73
N CYS A 221 -30.93 1.11 -10.04
CA CYS A 221 -29.76 0.27 -9.79
C CYS A 221 -28.75 1.03 -8.95
N SER A 222 -28.17 0.36 -7.95
CA SER A 222 -27.00 0.85 -7.23
C SER A 222 -25.84 -0.07 -7.58
N VAL A 223 -24.74 0.51 -8.04
CA VAL A 223 -23.56 -0.24 -8.49
C VAL A 223 -22.32 0.25 -7.78
N VAL A 224 -21.39 -0.67 -7.51
CA VAL A 224 -20.04 -0.34 -7.07
C VAL A 224 -19.14 -0.32 -8.30
N LYS A 225 -18.46 0.80 -8.54
CA LYS A 225 -17.54 0.99 -9.67
C LYS A 225 -16.09 0.92 -9.21
N VAL A 226 -15.33 0.02 -9.83
CA VAL A 226 -13.95 -0.31 -9.46
C VAL A 226 -13.02 -0.06 -10.65
N PRO A 227 -11.95 0.75 -10.51
CA PRO A 227 -10.95 0.89 -11.55
C PRO A 227 -10.29 -0.44 -11.92
N LYS A 228 -9.96 -0.63 -13.20
CA LYS A 228 -9.37 -1.87 -13.72
C LYS A 228 -8.10 -2.31 -12.98
N GLU A 229 -7.24 -1.36 -12.65
CA GLU A 229 -5.96 -1.59 -11.97
C GLU A 229 -6.19 -2.18 -10.58
N GLN A 230 -7.11 -1.58 -9.81
CA GLN A 230 -7.51 -2.05 -8.49
C GLN A 230 -8.24 -3.38 -8.54
N PHE A 231 -9.10 -3.61 -9.54
CA PHE A 231 -9.75 -4.89 -9.71
C PHE A 231 -8.73 -6.02 -9.89
N THR A 232 -7.66 -5.76 -10.64
CA THR A 232 -6.56 -6.71 -10.83
C THR A 232 -5.82 -7.02 -9.51
N GLU A 233 -5.65 -6.03 -8.63
CA GLU A 233 -5.06 -6.22 -7.30
C GLU A 233 -6.01 -6.93 -6.32
N LEU A 234 -7.30 -6.64 -6.36
CA LEU A 234 -8.35 -7.30 -5.58
C LEU A 234 -8.43 -8.80 -5.91
N ILE A 235 -8.31 -9.16 -7.19
CA ILE A 235 -8.20 -10.54 -7.64
C ILE A 235 -7.01 -11.24 -6.97
N ARG A 236 -5.84 -10.60 -6.91
CA ARG A 236 -4.63 -11.20 -6.32
C ARG A 236 -4.74 -11.38 -4.80
N SER A 237 -5.42 -10.48 -4.12
CA SER A 237 -5.51 -10.45 -2.65
C SER A 237 -6.73 -11.17 -2.08
N ASN A 238 -7.79 -11.41 -2.87
CA ASN A 238 -9.02 -12.03 -2.39
C ASN A 238 -9.51 -13.18 -3.30
N PRO A 239 -9.18 -14.44 -2.98
CA PRO A 239 -9.60 -15.62 -3.75
C PRO A 239 -11.12 -15.77 -3.90
N ALA A 240 -11.91 -15.24 -2.97
CA ALA A 240 -13.37 -15.31 -3.01
C ALA A 240 -13.95 -14.51 -4.19
N THR A 241 -13.37 -13.35 -4.52
CA THR A 241 -13.82 -12.51 -5.64
C THR A 241 -13.64 -13.22 -6.98
N ILE A 242 -12.52 -13.95 -7.16
CA ILE A 242 -12.27 -14.77 -8.35
C ILE A 242 -13.33 -15.87 -8.46
N HIS A 243 -13.64 -16.53 -7.35
CA HIS A 243 -14.62 -17.61 -7.34
C HIS A 243 -16.01 -17.14 -7.79
N SER A 244 -16.49 -15.99 -7.27
CA SER A 244 -17.77 -15.41 -7.72
C SER A 244 -17.74 -15.04 -9.20
N LEU A 245 -16.65 -14.42 -9.68
CA LEU A 245 -16.50 -14.08 -11.09
C LEU A 245 -16.57 -15.32 -12.00
N LEU A 246 -15.91 -16.40 -11.62
CA LEU A 246 -15.93 -17.66 -12.37
C LEU A 246 -17.35 -18.26 -12.45
N ILE A 247 -18.11 -18.17 -11.35
CA ILE A 247 -19.52 -18.60 -11.33
C ILE A 247 -20.36 -17.74 -12.28
N ASP A 248 -20.24 -16.41 -12.21
CA ASP A 248 -21.01 -15.48 -13.04
C ASP A 248 -20.73 -15.69 -14.54
N MET A 249 -19.45 -15.89 -14.90
CA MET A 249 -19.04 -16.21 -16.27
C MET A 249 -19.59 -17.56 -16.73
N ALA A 250 -19.56 -18.59 -15.86
CA ALA A 250 -20.10 -19.90 -16.18
C ALA A 250 -21.62 -19.83 -16.41
N ASN A 251 -22.35 -19.13 -15.54
CA ASN A 251 -23.80 -18.91 -15.68
C ASN A 251 -24.13 -18.17 -16.98
N SER A 252 -23.34 -17.16 -17.34
CA SER A 252 -23.50 -16.44 -18.61
C SER A 252 -23.35 -17.36 -19.83
N ILE A 253 -22.34 -18.23 -19.84
CA ILE A 253 -22.12 -19.21 -20.93
C ILE A 253 -23.30 -20.19 -21.03
N VAL A 254 -23.80 -20.69 -19.89
CA VAL A 254 -24.95 -21.61 -19.86
C VAL A 254 -26.20 -20.93 -20.45
N ASN A 255 -26.50 -19.70 -20.02
CA ASN A 255 -27.66 -18.95 -20.51
C ASN A 255 -27.56 -18.66 -22.02
N LEU A 256 -26.38 -18.27 -22.50
CA LEU A 256 -26.11 -18.09 -23.94
C LEU A 256 -26.33 -19.38 -24.74
N ASN A 257 -25.87 -20.52 -24.22
CA ASN A 257 -26.07 -21.82 -24.86
C ASN A 257 -27.55 -22.23 -24.92
N GLU A 258 -28.31 -22.01 -23.83
CA GLU A 258 -29.75 -22.29 -23.79
C GLU A 258 -30.52 -21.47 -24.84
N GLN A 259 -30.19 -20.18 -24.97
CA GLN A 259 -30.80 -19.32 -25.99
C GLN A 259 -30.46 -19.77 -27.42
N LEU A 260 -29.20 -20.16 -27.68
CA LEU A 260 -28.78 -20.69 -28.99
C LEU A 260 -29.50 -22.00 -29.35
N VAL A 261 -29.69 -22.89 -28.37
CA VAL A 261 -30.43 -24.14 -28.58
C VAL A 261 -31.91 -23.86 -28.85
N GLY A 262 -32.53 -22.93 -28.12
CA GLY A 262 -33.91 -22.51 -28.37
C GLY A 262 -34.12 -21.92 -29.77
N LEU A 263 -33.19 -21.10 -30.24
CA LEU A 263 -33.20 -20.53 -31.59
C LEU A 263 -33.06 -21.61 -32.67
N ARG A 264 -32.18 -22.60 -32.48
CA ARG A 264 -32.01 -23.73 -33.42
C ARG A 264 -33.19 -24.70 -33.40
N GLY A 265 -33.83 -24.90 -32.25
CA GLY A 265 -35.01 -25.77 -32.11
C GLY A 265 -36.24 -25.26 -32.87
N ASN A 266 -36.43 -23.94 -32.93
CA ASN A 266 -37.56 -23.33 -33.64
C ASN A 266 -37.44 -23.34 -35.18
N HIS A 267 -36.25 -23.60 -35.73
CA HIS A 267 -36.04 -23.69 -37.19
C HIS A 267 -36.17 -25.12 -37.74
N GLY A 268 -36.54 -26.10 -36.90
CA GLY A 268 -36.64 -27.53 -37.25
C GLY A 268 -38.06 -28.09 -37.39
N VAL A 269 -39.11 -27.26 -37.23
CA VAL A 269 -40.50 -27.69 -37.40
C VAL A 269 -41.17 -26.76 -38.42
N SER A 270 -41.18 -27.19 -39.68
CA SER A 270 -42.01 -26.66 -40.76
C SER A 270 -42.66 -27.83 -41.48
#